data_AF-A0A0S4KSL4-F1
#
_entry.id   AF-A0A0S4KSL4-F1
#
_cell.length_a   1.000
_cell.length_b   1.000
_cell.length_c   1.000
_cell.angle_alpha   90.00
_cell.angle_beta   90.00
_cell.angle_gamma   90.00
#
_symmetry.space_group_name_H-M   'P 1'
#
loop_
_entity.id
_entity.type
_entity.pdbx_description
1 polymer ?
#
loop_
_entity_poly.entity_id
_entity_poly.type
_entity_poly.pdbx_seq_one_letter_code
_entity_poly.pdbx_strand_id
1 'polypeptide(L)'
;MSSMPDPSQPLAEEFRRHLDTFYGRLKLAPPYDSVEKAVRVLVAAVRALPEEERRRVLVDPVARWELFRQAFERSGLAKKHRGIIAGLARNRASLDLPADYDHFLNLFV
;
A
#
# COMPACT_ATOMS: atom_id res chain seq x y z
N MET A 1 -6.12 -7.55 31.61
CA MET A 1 -5.09 -6.99 30.71
C MET A 1 -5.80 -6.71 29.39
N SER A 2 -6.12 -5.45 29.11
CA SER A 2 -6.77 -5.09 27.84
C SER A 2 -5.77 -5.28 26.71
N SER A 3 -5.95 -6.30 25.86
CA SER A 3 -5.30 -6.34 24.55
C SER A 3 -5.74 -5.07 23.83
N MET A 4 -4.86 -4.09 23.70
CA MET A 4 -5.07 -3.06 22.69
C MET A 4 -5.29 -3.79 21.35
N PRO A 5 -6.33 -3.44 20.58
CA PRO A 5 -6.53 -4.04 19.28
C PRO A 5 -5.25 -3.86 18.46
N ASP A 6 -4.77 -4.94 17.85
CA ASP A 6 -3.52 -4.94 17.09
C ASP A 6 -3.62 -3.88 15.98
N PRO A 7 -2.88 -2.76 16.05
CA PRO A 7 -3.04 -1.65 15.12
C PRO A 7 -2.70 -2.05 13.67
N SER A 8 -2.04 -3.20 13.50
CA SER A 8 -1.73 -3.78 12.19
C SER A 8 -2.96 -4.31 11.44
N GLN A 9 -4.01 -4.72 12.15
CA GLN A 9 -5.22 -5.28 11.52
C GLN A 9 -6.03 -4.24 10.71
N PRO A 10 -6.43 -3.08 11.28
CA PRO A 10 -7.14 -2.06 10.49
C PRO A 10 -6.28 -1.53 9.34
N LEU A 11 -4.97 -1.38 9.55
CA LEU A 11 -4.02 -0.97 8.49
C LEU A 11 -3.92 -2.01 7.37
N ALA A 12 -3.94 -3.31 7.69
CA ALA A 12 -3.92 -4.38 6.71
C ALA A 12 -5.19 -4.38 5.84
N GLU A 13 -6.37 -4.19 6.45
CA GLU A 13 -7.64 -4.13 5.73
C GLU A 13 -7.74 -2.86 4.86
N GLU A 14 -7.26 -1.73 5.37
CA GLU A 14 -7.14 -0.50 4.59
C GLU A 14 -6.20 -0.67 3.40
N PHE A 15 -5.02 -1.25 3.63
CA PHE A 15 -4.05 -1.49 2.56
C PHE A 15 -4.60 -2.42 1.47
N ARG A 16 -5.32 -3.48 1.83
CA ARG A 16 -6.00 -4.36 0.85
C ARG A 16 -7.00 -3.58 -0.02
N ARG A 17 -7.81 -2.71 0.59
CA ARG A 17 -8.77 -1.86 -0.14
C ARG A 17 -8.07 -0.88 -1.09
N HIS A 18 -6.94 -0.32 -0.67
CA HIS A 18 -6.12 0.52 -1.54
C HIS A 18 -5.54 -0.28 -2.71
N LEU A 19 -5.02 -1.48 -2.48
CA LEU A 19 -4.52 -2.33 -3.56
C LEU A 19 -5.63 -2.70 -4.54
N ASP A 20 -6.80 -3.08 -4.05
CA ASP A 20 -7.98 -3.38 -4.87
C ASP A 20 -8.38 -2.17 -5.73
N THR A 21 -8.49 -0.99 -5.12
CA THR A 21 -8.79 0.26 -5.83
C THR A 21 -7.71 0.59 -6.86
N PHE A 22 -6.43 0.48 -6.49
CA PHE A 22 -5.30 0.78 -7.37
C PHE A 22 -5.35 -0.10 -8.62
N TYR A 23 -5.41 -1.43 -8.46
CA TYR A 23 -5.45 -2.35 -9.60
C TYR A 23 -6.76 -2.21 -10.39
N GLY A 24 -7.91 -2.03 -9.73
CA GLY A 24 -9.21 -1.84 -10.37
C GLY A 24 -9.26 -0.58 -11.24
N ARG A 25 -8.75 0.55 -10.75
CA ARG A 25 -8.68 1.81 -11.51
C ARG A 25 -7.72 1.73 -12.69
N LEU A 26 -6.63 0.97 -12.56
CA LEU A 26 -5.72 0.67 -13.65
C LEU A 26 -6.26 -0.39 -14.62
N LYS A 27 -7.45 -0.95 -14.35
CA LYS A 27 -8.07 -2.06 -15.11
C LYS A 27 -7.16 -3.29 -15.21
N LEU A 28 -6.41 -3.55 -14.13
CA LEU A 28 -5.49 -4.67 -13.99
C LEU A 28 -6.02 -5.67 -12.97
N ALA A 29 -5.76 -6.95 -13.20
CA ALA A 29 -6.02 -7.97 -12.19
C ALA A 29 -4.94 -7.87 -11.09
N PRO A 30 -5.33 -7.75 -9.81
CA PRO A 30 -4.37 -7.74 -8.72
C PRO A 30 -3.65 -9.10 -8.63
N PRO A 31 -2.31 -9.13 -8.52
CA PRO A 31 -1.56 -10.36 -8.32
C PRO A 31 -1.73 -10.85 -6.87
N TYR A 32 -2.77 -11.65 -6.62
CA TYR A 32 -3.23 -12.04 -5.28
C TYR A 32 -2.12 -12.52 -4.33
N ASP A 33 -1.23 -13.41 -4.78
CA ASP A 33 -0.08 -13.85 -3.98
C ASP A 33 0.84 -12.71 -3.53
N SER A 34 1.11 -11.76 -4.43
CA SER A 34 1.95 -10.60 -4.12
C SER A 34 1.23 -9.59 -3.24
N VAL A 35 -0.09 -9.47 -3.38
CA VAL A 35 -0.95 -8.66 -2.51
C VAL A 35 -0.92 -9.20 -1.08
N GLU A 36 -1.17 -10.50 -0.90
CA GLU A 36 -1.14 -11.12 0.44
C GLU A 36 0.25 -11.06 1.05
N LYS A 37 1.32 -11.21 0.23
CA LYS A 37 2.69 -10.98 0.68
C LYS A 37 2.90 -9.53 1.15
N ALA A 38 2.41 -8.53 0.43
CA ALA A 38 2.52 -7.13 0.82
C ALA A 38 1.82 -6.85 2.14
N VAL A 39 0.62 -7.41 2.34
CA VAL A 39 -0.11 -7.29 3.60
C VAL A 39 0.68 -7.92 4.75
N ARG A 40 1.27 -9.11 4.56
CA ARG A 40 2.14 -9.74 5.57
C ARG A 40 3.36 -8.88 5.90
N VAL A 41 3.98 -8.27 4.89
CA VAL A 41 5.12 -7.35 5.08
C VAL A 41 4.70 -6.12 5.88
N LEU A 42 3.54 -5.52 5.58
CA LEU A 42 2.99 -4.39 6.31
C LEU A 42 2.73 -4.76 7.78
N VAL A 43 2.06 -5.88 8.04
CA VAL A 43 1.77 -6.35 9.40
C VAL A 43 3.05 -6.55 10.20
N ALA A 44 4.06 -7.19 9.61
CA ALA A 44 5.36 -7.36 10.25
C ALA A 44 6.06 -6.02 10.52
N ALA A 45 6.00 -5.08 9.58
CA ALA A 45 6.57 -3.74 9.74
C ALA A 45 5.90 -2.99 10.90
N VAL A 46 4.56 -2.93 10.91
CA VAL A 46 3.80 -2.26 11.98
C VAL A 46 4.09 -2.87 13.34
N ARG A 47 4.16 -4.20 13.45
CA ARG A 47 4.47 -4.88 14.72
C ARG A 47 5.89 -4.63 15.22
N ALA A 48 6.83 -4.36 14.31
CA ALA A 48 8.21 -4.03 14.65
C ALA A 48 8.39 -2.55 15.05
N LEU A 49 7.40 -1.68 14.81
CA LEU A 49 7.48 -0.27 15.17
C LEU A 49 7.32 -0.06 16.70
N PRO A 50 7.99 0.96 17.26
CA PRO A 50 7.72 1.45 18.61
C PRO A 50 6.24 1.82 18.80
N GLU A 51 5.74 1.77 20.03
CA GLU A 51 4.33 2.08 20.31
C GLU A 51 3.90 3.50 19.89
N GLU A 52 4.76 4.50 20.10
CA GLU A 52 4.51 5.87 19.65
C GLU A 52 4.32 5.94 18.13
N GLU A 53 5.19 5.28 17.36
CA GLU A 53 5.10 5.28 15.91
C GLU A 53 3.90 4.45 15.41
N ARG A 54 3.56 3.35 16.11
CA ARG A 54 2.32 2.60 15.86
C ARG A 54 1.07 3.45 16.05
N ARG A 55 1.05 4.33 17.06
CA ARG A 55 -0.07 5.28 17.25
C ARG A 55 -0.05 6.38 16.20
N ARG A 56 1.13 6.88 15.84
CA ARG A 56 1.29 7.91 14.80
C ARG A 56 0.71 7.45 13.47
N VAL A 57 1.03 6.24 13.01
CA VAL A 57 0.54 5.74 11.70
C VAL A 57 -0.98 5.51 11.65
N LEU A 58 -1.67 5.49 12.80
CA LEU A 58 -3.14 5.43 12.84
C LEU A 58 -3.81 6.79 12.65
N VAL A 59 -3.11 7.88 12.96
CA VAL A 59 -3.66 9.25 12.92
C VAL A 59 -3.03 10.13 11.84
N ASP A 60 -1.81 9.78 11.41
CA ASP A 60 -1.04 10.50 10.40
C ASP A 60 -1.16 9.77 9.03
N PRO A 61 -1.97 10.29 8.09
CA PRO A 61 -2.17 9.66 6.80
C PRO A 61 -0.87 9.61 5.98
N VAL A 62 0.06 10.56 6.15
CA VAL A 62 1.32 10.59 5.41
C VAL A 62 2.22 9.45 5.89
N ALA A 63 2.36 9.27 7.20
CA ALA A 63 3.12 8.16 7.77
C ALA A 63 2.54 6.79 7.36
N ARG A 64 1.20 6.69 7.31
CA ARG A 64 0.50 5.49 6.85
C ARG A 64 0.77 5.17 5.38
N TRP A 65 0.71 6.17 4.49
CA TRP A 65 0.99 5.96 3.08
C TRP A 65 2.44 5.56 2.80
N GLU A 66 3.40 6.09 3.57
CA GLU A 66 4.79 5.65 3.47
C GLU A 66 4.94 4.17 3.88
N LEU A 67 4.26 3.72 4.94
CA LEU A 67 4.24 2.30 5.30
C LEU A 67 3.66 1.42 4.20
N PHE A 68 2.54 1.84 3.60
CA PHE A 68 1.92 1.13 2.48
C PHE A 68 2.88 1.05 1.28
N ARG A 69 3.55 2.16 0.95
CA ARG A 69 4.53 2.23 -0.13
C ARG A 69 5.71 1.30 0.10
N GLN A 70 6.28 1.28 1.31
CA GLN A 70 7.36 0.36 1.67
C GLN A 70 6.92 -1.11 1.58
N ALA A 71 5.73 -1.44 2.08
CA ALA A 71 5.20 -2.80 1.99
C ALA A 71 4.95 -3.22 0.53
N PHE A 72 4.43 -2.30 -0.29
CA PHE A 72 4.24 -2.50 -1.72
C PHE A 72 5.55 -2.82 -2.43
N GLU A 73 6.59 -2.03 -2.21
CA GLU A 73 7.90 -2.23 -2.83
C GLU A 73 8.56 -3.54 -2.38
N ARG A 74 8.64 -3.79 -1.07
CA ARG A 74 9.28 -4.98 -0.48
C ARG A 74 8.59 -6.29 -0.86
N SER A 75 7.28 -6.26 -1.11
CA SER A 75 6.54 -7.44 -1.57
C SER A 75 6.94 -7.88 -2.98
N GLY A 76 7.44 -6.94 -3.79
CA GLY A 76 7.69 -7.11 -5.22
C GLY A 76 6.52 -6.70 -6.11
N LEU A 77 5.45 -6.11 -5.57
CA LEU A 77 4.34 -5.59 -6.38
C LEU A 77 4.81 -4.55 -7.41
N ALA A 78 5.81 -3.73 -7.09
CA ALA A 78 6.42 -2.77 -8.02
C ALA A 78 7.05 -3.42 -9.28
N LYS A 79 7.35 -4.73 -9.22
CA LYS A 79 7.85 -5.50 -10.37
C LYS A 79 6.71 -6.10 -11.20
N LYS A 80 5.50 -6.21 -10.64
CA LYS A 80 4.33 -6.77 -11.34
C LYS A 80 3.74 -5.71 -12.26
N HIS A 81 3.39 -6.12 -13.48
CA HIS A 81 2.80 -5.23 -14.50
C HIS A 81 3.62 -3.95 -14.76
N ARG A 82 4.93 -3.97 -14.46
CA ARG A 82 5.76 -2.77 -14.39
C ARG A 82 5.69 -1.93 -15.67
N GLY A 83 5.81 -2.55 -16.84
CA GLY A 83 5.76 -1.84 -18.13
C GLY A 83 4.41 -1.17 -18.39
N ILE A 84 3.31 -1.85 -18.04
CA ILE A 84 1.95 -1.32 -18.21
C ILE A 84 1.73 -0.14 -17.26
N ILE A 85 2.03 -0.32 -15.98
CA ILE A 85 1.84 0.72 -14.95
C ILE A 85 2.75 1.92 -15.21
N ALA A 86 4.01 1.71 -15.63
CA ALA A 86 4.90 2.80 -16.02
C ALA A 86 4.36 3.59 -17.23
N GLY A 87 3.78 2.90 -18.23
CA GLY A 87 3.13 3.55 -19.36
C GLY A 87 1.91 4.39 -18.93
N LEU A 88 1.10 3.87 -18.01
CA LEU A 88 -0.07 4.56 -17.45
C LEU A 88 0.35 5.75 -16.56
N ALA A 89 1.39 5.61 -15.75
CA ALA A 89 1.90 6.66 -14.86
C ALA A 89 2.39 7.89 -15.63
N ARG A 90 2.96 7.70 -16.83
CA ARG A 90 3.33 8.81 -17.73
C ARG A 90 2.14 9.68 -18.13
N ASN A 91 0.94 9.14 -18.11
CA ASN A 91 -0.31 9.87 -18.36
C ASN A 91 -1.21 9.87 -17.12
N ARG A 92 -0.62 10.29 -15.99
CA ARG A 92 -1.28 10.38 -14.68
C ARG A 92 -2.63 11.12 -14.69
N ALA A 93 -2.73 12.19 -15.49
CA ALA A 93 -3.94 12.99 -15.60
C ALA A 93 -5.12 12.23 -16.23
N SER A 94 -4.84 11.18 -17.02
CA SER A 94 -5.87 10.32 -17.61
C SER A 94 -6.31 9.19 -16.68
N LEU A 95 -5.67 9.03 -15.52
CA LEU A 95 -6.04 8.04 -14.52
C LEU A 95 -7.06 8.64 -13.55
N ASP A 96 -8.24 8.04 -13.48
CA ASP A 96 -9.27 8.36 -12.49
C ASP A 96 -8.89 7.78 -11.11
N LEU A 97 -7.79 8.30 -10.57
CA LEU A 97 -7.15 7.82 -9.35
C LEU A 97 -6.82 9.01 -8.44
N PRO A 98 -7.17 8.96 -7.14
CA PRO A 98 -6.84 10.01 -6.18
C PRO A 98 -5.32 10.28 -6.09
N ALA A 99 -4.95 11.52 -5.74
CA ALA A 99 -3.56 11.96 -5.64
C ALA A 99 -2.72 11.11 -4.68
N ASP A 100 -3.33 10.57 -3.62
CA ASP A 100 -2.62 9.71 -2.66
C ASP A 100 -1.98 8.46 -3.31
N TYR A 101 -2.54 7.93 -4.40
CA TYR A 101 -1.96 6.77 -5.07
C TYR A 101 -0.69 7.09 -5.85
N ASP A 102 -0.28 8.36 -5.91
CA ASP A 102 1.02 8.77 -6.43
C ASP A 102 2.15 8.12 -5.61
N HIS A 103 1.91 7.82 -4.33
CA HIS A 103 2.82 7.02 -3.51
C HIS A 103 3.16 5.65 -4.15
N PHE A 104 2.21 5.01 -4.84
CA PHE A 104 2.46 3.77 -5.57
C PHE A 104 2.94 4.03 -7.00
N LEU A 105 2.32 4.97 -7.72
CA LEU A 105 2.68 5.25 -9.12
C LEU A 105 4.14 5.72 -9.25
N ASN A 106 4.65 6.48 -8.27
CA ASN A 106 6.03 6.94 -8.24
C ASN A 106 7.06 5.79 -8.10
N LEU A 107 6.64 4.57 -7.79
CA LEU A 107 7.51 3.38 -7.84
C LEU A 107 7.73 2.86 -9.27
N PHE A 108 6.99 3.37 -10.25
CA PHE A 108 7.02 2.89 -11.64
C PHE A 108 7.59 3.89 -12.64
N VAL A 109 7.83 5.14 -12.24
CA VAL A 109 8.45 6.18 -13.07
C VAL A 109 9.96 6.03 -13.17
#